data_AF-A0A7Z1AZS2-F1
#
_entry.id   AF-A0A7Z1AZS2-F1
#
_cell.length_a   1.000
_cell.length_b   1.000
_cell.length_c   1.000
_cell.angle_alpha   90.00
_cell.angle_beta   90.00
_cell.angle_gamma   90.00
#
_symmetry.space_group_name_H-M   'P 1'
#
loop_
_entity.id
_entity.type
_entity.pdbx_description
1 polymer ?
#
loop_
_entity_poly.entity_id
_entity_poly.type
_entity_poly.pdbx_seq_one_letter_code
_entity_poly.pdbx_strand_id
1 'polypeptide(L)'
;MIFDRPLVRRAGMIAVLLLTAALILGGLGFGVYLLVRPSSPEDKAAPPPATSTPSPTTPRTEPEPGPDTGSGSTPVRRPDRADPRAVVGDYLAAVNDRDEDTARSLTCQETDPGTLFEVIEGRQALLGEVEVIGETAANAAVRVGDDETALLLENRKDGWCVAI
;
A
#
# COMPACT_ATOMS: atom_id res chain seq x y z
N MET A 1 -8.64 -9.99 56.11
CA MET A 1 -7.67 -10.69 55.23
C MET A 1 -8.20 -10.57 53.81
N ILE A 2 -7.46 -9.89 52.95
CA ILE A 2 -7.84 -9.50 51.58
C ILE A 2 -7.02 -10.38 50.64
N PHE A 3 -7.69 -11.07 49.70
CA PHE A 3 -7.07 -11.55 48.46
C PHE A 3 -8.09 -11.47 47.33
N ASP A 4 -8.10 -10.33 46.67
CA ASP A 4 -8.70 -10.15 45.35
C ASP A 4 -7.59 -10.32 44.31
N ARG A 5 -7.72 -11.29 43.40
CA ARG A 5 -6.81 -11.49 42.25
C ARG A 5 -7.62 -11.70 40.97
N PRO A 6 -7.82 -10.64 40.15
CA PRO A 6 -8.25 -10.79 38.78
C PRO A 6 -7.30 -10.13 37.76
N LEU A 7 -5.98 -10.12 37.99
CA LEU A 7 -5.02 -9.47 37.05
C LEU A 7 -4.22 -10.44 36.17
N VAL A 8 -4.27 -11.75 36.43
CA VAL A 8 -3.35 -12.71 35.78
C VAL A 8 -3.76 -13.08 34.35
N ARG A 9 -5.05 -12.99 33.98
CA ARG A 9 -5.52 -13.41 32.65
C ARG A 9 -5.14 -12.47 31.50
N ARG A 10 -4.98 -11.17 31.76
CA ARG A 10 -4.64 -10.17 30.71
C ARG A 10 -3.14 -10.13 30.42
N ALA A 11 -2.30 -10.34 31.44
CA ALA A 11 -0.85 -10.40 31.25
C ALA A 11 -0.39 -11.62 30.44
N GLY A 12 -1.05 -12.77 30.61
CA GLY A 12 -0.74 -13.99 29.85
C GLY A 12 -1.01 -13.86 28.34
N MET A 13 -2.09 -13.15 27.96
CA MET A 13 -2.46 -12.97 26.55
C MET A 13 -1.47 -12.07 25.80
N ILE A 14 -0.97 -11.01 26.46
CA ILE A 14 0.04 -10.11 25.87
C ILE A 14 1.37 -10.86 25.68
N ALA A 15 1.78 -11.69 26.65
CA ALA A 15 3.01 -12.47 26.54
C ALA A 15 2.98 -13.48 25.39
N VAL A 16 1.83 -14.15 25.17
CA VAL A 16 1.66 -15.09 24.05
C VAL A 16 1.72 -14.36 22.70
N LEU A 17 1.07 -13.20 22.58
CA LEU A 17 1.07 -12.42 21.35
C LEU A 17 2.48 -11.95 20.98
N LEU A 18 3.23 -11.43 21.95
CA LEU A 18 4.63 -11.02 21.74
C LEU A 18 5.55 -12.18 21.34
N LEU A 19 5.38 -13.36 21.95
CA LEU A 19 6.18 -14.55 21.62
C LEU A 19 5.89 -15.05 20.20
N THR A 20 4.63 -15.00 19.78
CA THR A 20 4.21 -15.41 18.43
C THR A 20 4.74 -14.45 17.37
N ALA A 21 4.67 -13.14 17.62
CA ALA A 21 5.25 -12.13 16.74
C ALA A 21 6.77 -12.32 16.59
N ALA A 22 7.50 -12.52 17.69
CA ALA A 22 8.94 -12.76 17.64
C ALA A 22 9.32 -14.03 16.85
N LEU A 23 8.52 -15.09 16.93
CA LEU A 23 8.72 -16.31 16.13
C LEU A 23 8.48 -16.09 14.63
N ILE A 24 7.47 -15.30 14.26
CA ILE A 24 7.18 -14.98 12.85
C ILE A 24 8.29 -14.09 12.26
N LEU A 25 8.71 -13.06 12.99
CA LEU A 25 9.79 -12.17 12.58
C LEU A 25 11.15 -12.90 12.50
N GLY A 26 11.46 -13.78 13.46
CA GLY A 26 12.68 -14.58 13.44
C GLY A 26 12.70 -15.68 12.36
N GLY A 27 11.54 -16.27 12.07
CA GLY A 27 11.39 -17.34 11.06
C GLY A 27 11.55 -16.85 9.63
N LEU A 28 10.97 -15.69 9.28
CA LEU A 28 11.11 -15.13 7.93
C LEU A 28 12.54 -14.66 7.64
N GLY A 29 13.22 -14.03 8.61
CA GLY A 29 14.59 -13.52 8.42
C GLY A 29 15.63 -14.62 8.17
N PHE A 30 15.50 -15.77 8.85
CA PHE A 30 16.43 -16.89 8.68
C PHE A 30 16.22 -17.64 7.34
N GLY A 31 14.97 -17.73 6.85
CA GLY A 31 14.64 -18.36 5.57
C GLY A 31 15.22 -17.61 4.37
N VAL A 32 15.13 -16.27 4.37
CA VAL A 32 15.70 -15.42 3.31
C VAL A 32 17.23 -15.42 3.36
N TYR A 33 17.83 -15.45 4.56
CA TYR A 33 19.29 -15.49 4.72
C TYR A 33 19.94 -16.75 4.12
N LEU A 34 19.27 -17.90 4.18
CA LEU A 34 19.76 -19.13 3.54
C LEU A 34 19.58 -19.16 2.02
N LEU A 35 18.63 -18.39 1.47
CA LEU A 35 18.43 -18.25 0.02
C LEU A 35 19.37 -17.23 -0.64
N VAL A 36 19.88 -16.25 0.12
CA VAL A 36 20.76 -15.17 -0.38
C VAL A 36 22.25 -15.44 -0.06
N ARG A 37 22.66 -16.69 0.20
CA ARG A 37 24.09 -17.06 0.17
C ARG A 37 24.47 -17.60 -1.22
N PRO A 38 24.92 -16.74 -2.16
CA PRO A 38 25.58 -17.21 -3.37
C PRO A 38 26.96 -17.74 -3.04
N SER A 39 27.19 -19.01 -3.37
CA SER A 39 28.53 -19.53 -3.66
C SER A 39 29.16 -18.71 -4.79
N SER A 40 30.22 -17.96 -4.48
CA SER A 40 31.16 -17.39 -5.46
C SER A 40 32.28 -18.41 -5.78
N PRO A 41 33.18 -18.18 -6.75
CA PRO A 41 33.08 -17.52 -8.07
C PRO A 41 33.70 -18.39 -9.20
N GLU A 42 33.44 -18.10 -10.48
CA GLU A 42 34.40 -18.48 -11.54
C GLU A 42 34.36 -17.51 -12.73
N ASP A 43 35.56 -17.09 -13.11
CA ASP A 43 35.95 -16.18 -14.19
C ASP A 43 35.50 -16.65 -15.59
N LYS A 44 35.18 -15.71 -16.50
CA LYS A 44 36.09 -15.36 -17.62
C LYS A 44 35.53 -14.32 -18.61
N ALA A 45 36.41 -13.34 -18.85
CA ALA A 45 36.80 -12.72 -20.12
C ALA A 45 35.93 -11.61 -20.75
N ALA A 46 36.64 -10.52 -21.07
CA ALA A 46 36.19 -9.23 -21.60
C ALA A 46 36.51 -9.10 -23.14
N PRO A 47 36.49 -7.90 -23.78
CA PRO A 47 35.53 -7.42 -24.80
C PRO A 47 36.28 -7.09 -26.14
N PRO A 48 36.00 -6.07 -27.01
CA PRO A 48 34.84 -5.22 -27.40
C PRO A 48 34.71 -5.18 -28.98
N PRO A 49 34.39 -4.09 -29.75
CA PRO A 49 33.63 -2.83 -29.56
C PRO A 49 32.63 -2.48 -30.73
N ALA A 50 31.82 -1.40 -30.55
CA ALA A 50 31.58 -0.29 -31.51
C ALA A 50 30.32 0.52 -31.09
N THR A 51 30.46 1.68 -30.45
CA THR A 51 30.45 3.04 -31.05
C THR A 51 29.15 3.42 -31.77
N SER A 52 28.34 4.33 -31.18
CA SER A 52 27.86 5.58 -31.80
C SER A 52 26.85 6.33 -30.89
N THR A 53 27.28 7.49 -30.40
CA THR A 53 26.47 8.63 -29.91
C THR A 53 27.03 9.83 -30.68
N PRO A 54 26.26 10.72 -31.33
CA PRO A 54 25.36 11.71 -30.69
C PRO A 54 24.04 11.95 -31.47
N SER A 55 22.99 12.56 -30.91
CA SER A 55 22.90 14.00 -30.64
C SER A 55 21.62 14.39 -29.87
N PRO A 56 21.62 15.55 -29.19
CA PRO A 56 20.48 16.10 -28.47
C PRO A 56 19.58 16.91 -29.41
N THR A 57 18.26 16.91 -29.18
CA THR A 57 17.38 17.96 -29.70
C THR A 57 16.19 18.15 -28.76
N THR A 58 16.21 19.27 -28.04
CA THR A 58 15.01 20.02 -27.66
C THR A 58 15.14 21.41 -28.28
N PRO A 59 14.04 21.95 -28.82
CA PRO A 59 13.52 23.19 -28.25
C PRO A 59 11.99 23.22 -28.13
N ARG A 60 11.55 23.50 -26.89
CA ARG A 60 10.42 24.36 -26.46
C ARG A 60 9.39 24.82 -27.52
N THR A 61 8.12 24.56 -27.27
CA THR A 61 7.00 25.46 -27.68
C THR A 61 5.83 25.32 -26.70
N GLU A 62 5.59 26.40 -25.97
CA GLU A 62 4.34 26.84 -25.32
C GLU A 62 4.28 28.35 -25.67
N PRO A 63 3.15 28.94 -26.14
CA PRO A 63 1.88 29.16 -25.40
C PRO A 63 0.62 28.89 -26.28
N GLU A 64 -0.64 28.81 -25.81
CA GLU A 64 -1.48 29.71 -25.00
C GLU A 64 -2.77 28.95 -24.56
N PRO A 65 -3.58 29.50 -23.62
CA PRO A 65 -4.76 28.87 -23.06
C PRO A 65 -6.03 29.18 -23.88
N GLY A 66 -6.76 28.15 -24.28
CA GLY A 66 -8.14 28.27 -24.77
C GLY A 66 -9.14 28.14 -23.62
N PRO A 67 -10.15 29.01 -23.49
CA PRO A 67 -11.23 28.83 -22.53
C PRO A 67 -12.28 27.89 -23.13
N ASP A 68 -12.02 26.59 -23.12
CA ASP A 68 -13.06 25.63 -23.47
C ASP A 68 -13.96 25.43 -22.25
N THR A 69 -15.08 26.16 -22.30
CA THR A 69 -16.25 25.95 -21.45
C THR A 69 -16.96 24.70 -21.96
N GLY A 70 -16.30 23.56 -21.82
CA GLY A 70 -16.84 22.25 -22.13
C GLY A 70 -17.40 21.64 -20.86
N SER A 71 -18.73 21.65 -20.74
CA SER A 71 -19.49 20.86 -19.77
C SER A 71 -19.27 19.37 -20.03
N GLY A 72 -18.07 18.87 -19.71
CA GLY A 72 -17.73 17.46 -19.76
C GLY A 72 -18.19 16.85 -18.45
N SER A 73 -19.28 16.07 -18.50
CA SER A 73 -19.52 15.07 -17.47
C SER A 73 -18.25 14.23 -17.38
N THR A 74 -17.46 14.42 -16.32
CA THR A 74 -16.35 13.54 -16.01
C THR A 74 -16.92 12.13 -16.02
N PRO A 75 -16.46 11.23 -16.91
CA PRO A 75 -16.90 9.85 -16.83
C PRO A 75 -16.57 9.38 -15.43
N VAL A 76 -17.58 8.92 -14.69
CA VAL A 76 -17.39 8.31 -13.37
C VAL A 76 -16.39 7.19 -13.59
N ARG A 77 -15.13 7.44 -13.23
CA ARG A 77 -14.04 6.51 -13.45
C ARG A 77 -14.31 5.36 -12.50
N ARG A 78 -14.77 4.23 -13.05
CA ARG A 78 -14.87 3.01 -12.27
C ARG A 78 -13.46 2.70 -11.74
N PRO A 79 -13.30 2.46 -10.43
CA PRO A 79 -12.00 2.20 -9.86
C PRO A 79 -11.35 0.98 -10.50
N ASP A 80 -10.05 1.08 -10.75
CA ASP A 80 -9.28 -0.01 -11.33
C ASP A 80 -8.90 -0.99 -10.24
N ARG A 81 -9.63 -2.11 -10.17
CA ARG A 81 -9.43 -3.15 -9.16
C ARG A 81 -8.34 -4.17 -9.52
N ALA A 82 -7.62 -4.00 -10.64
CA ALA A 82 -6.59 -4.95 -11.07
C ALA A 82 -5.25 -4.78 -10.35
N ASP A 83 -4.92 -3.54 -9.93
CA ASP A 83 -3.67 -3.19 -9.26
C ASP A 83 -3.96 -2.76 -7.80
N PRO A 84 -3.37 -3.41 -6.78
CA PRO A 84 -3.58 -3.03 -5.39
C PRO A 84 -3.17 -1.57 -5.14
N ARG A 85 -2.15 -1.05 -5.83
CA ARG A 85 -1.72 0.33 -5.66
C ARG A 85 -2.77 1.32 -6.18
N ALA A 86 -3.42 1.00 -7.29
CA ALA A 86 -4.49 1.82 -7.84
C ALA A 86 -5.70 1.86 -6.88
N VAL A 87 -6.10 0.71 -6.33
CA VAL A 87 -7.19 0.61 -5.35
C VAL A 87 -6.93 1.45 -4.10
N VAL A 88 -5.72 1.39 -3.53
CA VAL A 88 -5.39 2.24 -2.39
C VAL A 88 -5.38 3.72 -2.78
N GLY A 89 -4.83 4.06 -3.94
CA GLY A 89 -4.83 5.43 -4.44
C GLY A 89 -6.25 6.01 -4.55
N ASP A 90 -7.16 5.25 -5.17
CA ASP A 90 -8.57 5.64 -5.31
C ASP A 90 -9.27 5.72 -3.94
N TYR A 91 -8.97 4.80 -3.01
CA TYR A 91 -9.53 4.81 -1.67
C TYR A 91 -9.06 6.02 -0.86
N LEU A 92 -7.77 6.34 -0.89
CA LEU A 92 -7.24 7.53 -0.22
C LEU A 92 -7.75 8.82 -0.84
N ALA A 93 -7.93 8.86 -2.16
CA ALA A 93 -8.58 9.99 -2.82
C ALA A 93 -10.01 10.19 -2.28
N ALA A 94 -10.81 9.13 -2.25
CA ALA A 94 -12.17 9.18 -1.69
C ALA A 94 -12.18 9.58 -0.21
N VAL A 95 -11.26 9.07 0.60
CA VAL A 95 -11.10 9.45 2.01
C VAL A 95 -10.77 10.94 2.17
N ASN A 96 -9.82 11.44 1.38
CA ASN A 96 -9.42 12.85 1.39
C ASN A 96 -10.54 13.78 0.91
N ASP A 97 -11.30 13.37 -0.10
CA ASP A 97 -12.43 14.10 -0.66
C ASP A 97 -13.71 13.94 0.18
N ARG A 98 -13.66 13.12 1.24
CA ARG A 98 -14.81 12.77 2.10
C ARG A 98 -15.97 12.14 1.31
N ASP A 99 -15.65 11.41 0.25
CA ASP A 99 -16.61 10.63 -0.54
C ASP A 99 -16.83 9.26 0.09
N GLU A 100 -17.83 9.19 0.96
CA GLU A 100 -18.17 7.99 1.73
C GLU A 100 -18.61 6.83 0.82
N ASP A 101 -19.40 7.12 -0.21
CA ASP A 101 -19.94 6.09 -1.10
C ASP A 101 -18.82 5.45 -1.92
N THR A 102 -17.90 6.26 -2.46
CA THR A 102 -16.74 5.75 -3.18
C THR A 102 -15.80 4.99 -2.25
N ALA A 103 -15.48 5.53 -1.07
CA ALA A 103 -14.62 4.86 -0.10
C ALA A 103 -15.20 3.50 0.33
N ARG A 104 -16.50 3.45 0.62
CA ARG A 104 -17.23 2.21 0.96
C ARG A 104 -17.19 1.21 -0.18
N SER A 105 -17.41 1.65 -1.42
CA SER A 105 -17.37 0.77 -2.60
C SER A 105 -16.00 0.15 -2.87
N LEU A 106 -14.93 0.69 -2.28
CA LEU A 106 -13.58 0.16 -2.42
C LEU A 106 -13.19 -0.82 -1.30
N THR A 107 -14.03 -0.96 -0.27
CA THR A 107 -13.80 -1.95 0.79
C THR A 107 -14.33 -3.33 0.40
N CYS A 108 -13.72 -4.38 0.94
CA CYS A 108 -14.09 -5.75 0.58
C CYS A 108 -15.49 -6.16 1.06
N GLN A 109 -16.02 -5.46 2.08
CA GLN A 109 -17.35 -5.71 2.62
C GLN A 109 -18.41 -4.80 2.00
N GLU A 110 -18.02 -3.67 1.40
CA GLU A 110 -18.92 -2.65 0.83
C GLU A 110 -20.01 -2.13 1.80
N THR A 111 -19.82 -2.33 3.12
CA THR A 111 -20.76 -1.94 4.17
C THR A 111 -20.34 -0.69 4.94
N ASP A 112 -19.04 -0.44 5.03
CA ASP A 112 -18.44 0.62 5.82
C ASP A 112 -17.22 1.21 5.06
N PRO A 113 -16.95 2.52 5.15
CA PRO A 113 -15.81 3.16 4.50
C PRO A 113 -14.48 2.92 5.23
N GLY A 114 -14.46 2.34 6.42
CA GLY A 114 -13.29 2.02 7.23
C GLY A 114 -12.89 3.13 8.21
N THR A 115 -12.12 2.74 9.24
CA THR A 115 -11.69 3.65 10.32
C THR A 115 -10.85 4.82 9.81
N LEU A 116 -10.07 4.63 8.73
CA LEU A 116 -9.28 5.71 8.13
C LEU A 116 -10.16 6.87 7.66
N PHE A 117 -11.35 6.57 7.13
CA PHE A 117 -12.32 7.57 6.71
C PHE A 117 -12.83 8.40 7.89
N GLU A 118 -13.02 7.79 9.06
CA GLU A 118 -13.50 8.49 10.26
C GLU A 118 -12.43 9.40 10.88
N VAL A 119 -11.18 8.93 10.97
CA VAL A 119 -10.11 9.57 11.75
C VAL A 119 -9.35 10.67 11.01
N ILE A 120 -9.56 10.81 9.70
CA ILE A 120 -8.75 11.73 8.91
C ILE A 120 -9.01 13.20 9.27
N GLU A 121 -10.19 13.57 9.77
CA GLU A 121 -10.52 14.90 10.32
C GLU A 121 -10.04 16.11 9.47
N GLY A 122 -10.02 15.95 8.14
CA GLY A 122 -9.54 16.99 7.22
C GLY A 122 -8.01 17.07 7.05
N ARG A 123 -7.26 16.13 7.65
CA ARG A 123 -5.86 15.85 7.30
C ARG A 123 -5.81 15.18 5.92
N GLN A 124 -4.62 15.13 5.33
CA GLN A 124 -4.42 14.43 4.06
C GLN A 124 -3.76 13.08 4.32
N ALA A 125 -4.35 12.03 3.78
CA ALA A 125 -3.79 10.70 3.73
C ALA A 125 -2.98 10.56 2.44
N LEU A 126 -1.73 10.13 2.59
CA LEU A 126 -0.78 9.97 1.50
C LEU A 126 -0.38 8.50 1.37
N LEU A 127 -0.37 8.00 0.15
CA LEU A 127 0.08 6.64 -0.16
C LEU A 127 1.61 6.54 -0.03
N GLY A 128 2.05 5.64 0.83
CA GLY A 128 3.43 5.20 0.94
C GLY A 128 3.73 4.01 0.02
N GLU A 129 4.57 3.10 0.52
CA GLU A 129 4.93 1.87 -0.18
C GLU A 129 3.78 0.85 -0.15
N VAL A 130 3.63 0.09 -1.23
CA VAL A 130 2.68 -1.02 -1.34
C VAL A 130 3.48 -2.30 -1.52
N GLU A 131 3.36 -3.21 -0.55
CA GLU A 131 4.00 -4.52 -0.55
C GLU A 131 2.95 -5.59 -0.85
N VAL A 132 3.12 -6.29 -1.96
CA VAL A 132 2.22 -7.40 -2.34
C VAL A 132 2.70 -8.70 -1.68
N ILE A 133 1.85 -9.31 -0.87
CA ILE A 133 2.12 -10.52 -0.10
C ILE A 133 1.42 -11.70 -0.78
N GLY A 134 2.09 -12.27 -1.78
CA GLY A 134 1.54 -13.37 -2.59
C GLY A 134 0.45 -12.89 -3.55
N GLU A 135 -0.47 -13.78 -3.92
CA GLU A 135 -1.51 -13.47 -4.94
C GLU A 135 -2.79 -12.89 -4.34
N THR A 136 -2.96 -13.01 -3.02
CA THR A 136 -4.24 -12.77 -2.34
C THR A 136 -4.23 -11.60 -1.37
N ALA A 137 -3.07 -11.07 -1.00
CA ALA A 137 -2.96 -10.03 0.00
C ALA A 137 -1.90 -8.99 -0.38
N ALA A 138 -2.08 -7.75 0.07
CA ALA A 138 -1.09 -6.69 -0.02
C ALA A 138 -1.23 -5.76 1.19
N ASN A 139 -0.13 -5.12 1.59
CA ASN A 139 -0.13 -4.08 2.61
C ASN A 139 0.27 -2.76 1.95
N ALA A 140 -0.38 -1.67 2.32
CA ALA A 140 -0.01 -0.33 1.89
C ALA A 140 0.26 0.55 3.10
N ALA A 141 1.44 1.18 3.14
CA ALA A 141 1.71 2.22 4.11
C ALA A 141 0.88 3.47 3.74
N VAL A 142 0.24 4.07 4.74
CA VAL A 142 -0.56 5.28 4.60
C VAL A 142 -0.11 6.27 5.66
N ARG A 143 0.22 7.48 5.25
CA ARG A 143 0.64 8.55 6.15
C ARG A 143 -0.48 9.57 6.33
N VAL A 144 -0.77 9.94 7.57
CA VAL A 144 -1.78 10.96 7.92
C VAL A 144 -1.12 11.99 8.83
N GLY A 145 -0.61 13.07 8.24
CA GLY A 145 0.28 13.99 8.96
C GLY A 145 1.61 13.32 9.30
N ASP A 146 1.96 13.29 10.59
CA ASP A 146 3.19 12.66 11.09
C ASP A 146 3.01 11.17 11.43
N ASP A 147 1.77 10.69 11.47
CA ASP A 147 1.44 9.31 11.77
C ASP A 147 1.52 8.44 10.50
N GLU A 148 1.96 7.19 10.66
CA GLU A 148 1.94 6.16 9.62
C GLU A 148 1.13 4.96 10.10
N THR A 149 0.26 4.46 9.23
CA THR A 149 -0.55 3.25 9.46
C THR A 149 -0.47 2.34 8.25
N ALA A 150 -0.81 1.07 8.42
CA ALA A 150 -0.88 0.10 7.34
C ALA A 150 -2.34 -0.17 6.98
N LEU A 151 -2.62 -0.19 5.67
CA LEU A 151 -3.88 -0.60 5.09
C LEU A 151 -3.71 -2.00 4.49
N LEU A 152 -4.53 -2.95 4.93
CA LEU A 152 -4.54 -4.29 4.37
C LEU A 152 -5.44 -4.33 3.13
N LEU A 153 -5.00 -5.03 2.10
CA LEU A 153 -5.77 -5.32 0.89
C LEU A 153 -5.92 -6.82 0.69
N GLU A 154 -7.08 -7.21 0.17
CA GLU A 154 -7.35 -8.58 -0.28
C GLU A 154 -7.64 -8.60 -1.78
N ASN A 155 -7.13 -9.61 -2.48
CA ASN A 155 -7.51 -9.90 -3.85
C ASN A 155 -8.69 -10.89 -3.85
N ARG A 156 -9.85 -10.43 -4.29
CA ARG A 156 -11.08 -11.22 -4.40
C ARG A 156 -11.33 -11.55 -5.88
N LYS A 157 -12.44 -12.24 -6.15
CA LYS A 157 -12.82 -12.58 -7.54
C LYS A 157 -13.01 -11.34 -8.42
N ASP A 158 -13.40 -10.23 -7.82
CA ASP A 158 -13.69 -8.95 -8.50
C ASP A 158 -12.49 -7.98 -8.45
N GLY A 159 -11.32 -8.47 -8.07
CA GLY A 159 -10.07 -7.70 -7.93
C GLY A 159 -9.74 -7.33 -6.49
N TRP A 160 -8.79 -6.41 -6.35
CA TRP A 160 -8.31 -5.90 -5.08
C TRP A 160 -9.34 -4.99 -4.40
N CYS A 161 -9.40 -5.08 -3.07
CA CYS A 161 -10.24 -4.25 -2.21
C CYS A 161 -9.55 -4.01 -0.87
N VAL A 162 -9.97 -2.97 -0.16
CA VAL A 162 -9.46 -2.63 1.17
C VAL A 162 -10.14 -3.51 2.22
N ALA A 163 -9.33 -4.21 3.02
CA ALA A 163 -9.81 -5.01 4.14
C ALA A 163 -10.02 -4.11 5.36
N ILE A 164 -11.25 -4.07 5.87
CA ILE A 164 -11.68 -3.28 7.03
C ILE A 164 -12.26 -4.17 8.13
#